data_AF-A0A4Y2JM42-F1
#
_entry.id   AF-A0A4Y2JM42-F1
#
_cell.length_a   1.000
_cell.length_b   1.000
_cell.length_c   1.000
_cell.angle_alpha   90.00
_cell.angle_beta   90.00
_cell.angle_gamma   90.00
#
_symmetry.space_group_name_H-M   'P 1'
#
loop_
_entity.id
_entity.type
_entity.pdbx_description
1 polymer ?
#
loop_
_entity_poly.entity_id
_entity_poly.type
_entity_poly.pdbx_seq_one_letter_code
_entity_poly.pdbx_strand_id
1 'polypeptide(L)'
;MDEKFEMLLAMMKEMKAGQDEMKAGQDEMKAGQEEMKAGLEKEMEAGQEEMKVGQEEIKVRQEEMKAGTEKKMESGQERMEQVQEEIKDLIRARKEEMRSHVARQVEGIKDHFDGCIERMEEEVQGVKGEIEEVKTEVQEKMSYLERIPNNFPANPEFMYSRPTVKPLTIDGQTSRTIFKTQFDVVRLSSEACLVYLDDIIIVGRTFEEHLNNLRKLFQRLQKANLNLNPKKCRFFQKEVAYLGHVISEEGVKTDPEKIKAIVDWPRSDKLHDLRSFLVLCTYYRRFV
;
A
#
# COMPACT_ATOMS: atom_id res chain seq x y z
N MET A 1 -104.45 119.74 11.86
CA MET A 1 -104.36 118.36 12.36
C MET A 1 -102.88 118.03 12.50
N ASP A 2 -102.09 118.73 13.33
CA ASP A 2 -100.62 118.78 13.04
C ASP A 2 -99.67 118.76 14.25
N GLU A 3 -100.10 118.41 15.46
CA GLU A 3 -99.17 118.21 16.61
C GLU A 3 -99.10 116.75 17.07
N LYS A 4 -100.21 116.01 17.02
CA LYS A 4 -100.25 114.58 17.41
C LYS A 4 -99.48 113.67 16.45
N PHE A 5 -99.34 114.07 15.17
CA PHE A 5 -98.65 113.28 14.15
C PHE A 5 -97.13 113.43 14.22
N GLU A 6 -96.64 114.65 14.50
CA GLU A 6 -95.21 114.93 14.77
C GLU A 6 -94.73 114.23 16.04
N MET A 7 -95.53 114.20 17.10
CA MET A 7 -95.19 113.46 18.32
C MET A 7 -95.11 111.95 18.08
N LEU A 8 -95.95 111.40 17.19
CA LEU A 8 -95.91 109.99 16.81
C LEU A 8 -94.69 109.67 15.91
N LEU A 9 -94.32 110.59 15.00
CA LEU A 9 -93.13 110.49 14.17
C LEU A 9 -91.84 110.57 15.00
N ALA A 10 -91.78 111.47 15.98
CA ALA A 10 -90.68 111.56 16.94
C ALA A 10 -90.55 110.27 17.75
N MET A 11 -91.67 109.73 18.24
CA MET A 11 -91.70 108.49 19.02
C MET A 11 -91.33 107.25 18.17
N MET A 12 -91.74 107.21 16.89
CA MET A 12 -91.27 106.17 15.94
C MET A 12 -89.79 106.32 15.61
N LYS A 13 -89.26 107.55 15.54
CA LYS A 13 -87.84 107.81 15.29
C LYS A 13 -86.99 107.40 16.48
N GLU A 14 -87.45 107.62 17.70
CA GLU A 14 -86.80 107.15 18.93
C GLU A 14 -86.88 105.63 19.09
N MET A 15 -88.03 105.00 18.78
CA MET A 15 -88.14 103.54 18.78
C MET A 15 -87.23 102.90 17.73
N LYS A 16 -87.10 103.53 16.56
CA LYS A 16 -86.21 103.05 15.49
C LYS A 16 -84.75 103.24 15.86
N ALA A 17 -84.38 104.38 16.44
CA ALA A 17 -83.04 104.60 16.97
C ALA A 17 -82.70 103.59 18.09
N GLY A 18 -83.62 103.33 19.02
CA GLY A 18 -83.44 102.32 20.07
C GLY A 18 -83.37 100.89 19.54
N GLN A 19 -84.09 100.55 18.47
CA GLN A 19 -83.97 99.27 17.77
C GLN A 19 -82.64 99.14 17.01
N ASP A 20 -82.19 100.21 16.37
CA ASP A 20 -80.91 100.24 15.65
C ASP A 20 -79.73 100.14 16.63
N GLU A 21 -79.80 100.78 17.81
CA GLU A 21 -78.82 100.63 18.89
C GLU A 21 -78.84 99.22 19.51
N MET A 22 -80.03 98.64 19.73
CA MET A 22 -80.15 97.26 20.24
C MET A 22 -79.60 96.25 19.23
N LYS A 23 -79.81 96.49 17.93
CA LYS A 23 -79.27 95.66 16.87
C LYS A 23 -77.76 95.83 16.74
N ALA A 24 -77.24 97.05 16.81
CA ALA A 24 -75.80 97.32 16.86
C ALA A 24 -75.13 96.64 18.06
N GLY A 25 -75.74 96.71 19.26
CA GLY A 25 -75.24 96.01 20.45
C GLY A 25 -75.30 94.48 20.34
N GLN A 26 -76.31 93.93 19.64
CA GLN A 26 -76.37 92.50 19.33
C GLN A 26 -75.33 92.07 18.29
N ASP A 27 -75.07 92.90 17.28
CA ASP A 27 -74.06 92.65 16.24
C ASP A 27 -72.64 92.76 16.83
N GLU A 28 -72.38 93.70 17.74
CA GLU A 28 -71.13 93.78 18.51
C GLU A 28 -70.94 92.57 19.44
N MET A 29 -72.00 92.13 20.12
CA MET A 29 -71.94 90.93 20.95
C MET A 29 -71.66 89.67 20.13
N LYS A 30 -72.27 89.55 18.95
CA LYS A 30 -71.97 88.46 18.00
C LYS A 30 -70.54 88.54 17.49
N ALA A 31 -70.06 89.73 17.11
CA ALA A 31 -68.68 89.92 16.67
C ALA A 31 -67.68 89.55 17.77
N GLY A 32 -67.94 89.96 19.01
CA GLY A 32 -67.11 89.59 20.16
C GLY A 32 -67.15 88.09 20.48
N GLN A 33 -68.29 87.42 20.30
CA GLN A 33 -68.41 85.97 20.43
C GLN A 33 -67.69 85.23 19.29
N GLU A 34 -67.75 85.73 18.06
CA GLU A 34 -67.02 85.18 16.92
C GLU A 34 -65.51 85.36 17.06
N GLU A 35 -65.03 86.51 17.53
CA GLU A 35 -63.61 86.72 17.83
C GLU A 35 -63.12 85.82 18.96
N MET A 36 -63.89 85.67 20.04
CA MET A 36 -63.55 84.76 21.13
C MET A 36 -63.49 83.30 20.63
N LYS A 37 -64.44 82.90 19.80
CA LYS A 37 -64.47 81.57 19.20
C LYS A 37 -63.30 81.35 18.24
N ALA A 38 -63.00 82.32 17.38
CA ALA A 38 -61.87 82.27 16.46
C ALA A 38 -60.52 82.27 17.19
N GLY A 39 -60.41 82.99 18.31
CA GLY A 39 -59.25 82.96 19.20
C GLY A 39 -59.05 81.58 19.84
N LEU A 40 -60.12 81.00 20.39
CA LEU A 40 -60.10 79.64 20.96
C LEU A 40 -59.79 78.57 19.91
N GLU A 41 -60.33 78.69 18.69
CA GLU A 41 -60.04 77.77 17.58
C GLU A 41 -58.58 77.87 17.15
N LYS A 42 -58.02 79.09 17.03
CA LYS A 42 -56.59 79.27 16.74
C LYS A 42 -55.67 78.70 17.82
N GLU A 43 -55.99 78.86 19.10
CA GLU A 43 -55.20 78.25 20.18
C GLU A 43 -55.29 76.72 20.17
N MET A 44 -56.46 76.15 19.84
CA MET A 44 -56.61 74.71 19.66
C MET A 44 -55.81 74.19 18.47
N GLU A 45 -55.87 74.86 17.32
CA GLU A 45 -55.11 74.49 16.13
C GLU A 45 -53.60 74.59 16.39
N ALA A 46 -53.14 75.67 17.02
CA ALA A 46 -51.74 75.81 17.41
C ALA A 46 -51.30 74.69 18.38
N GLY A 47 -52.11 74.40 19.41
CA GLY A 47 -51.83 73.32 20.36
C GLY A 47 -51.86 71.92 19.74
N GLN A 48 -52.73 71.69 18.75
CA GLN A 48 -52.75 70.44 17.98
C GLN A 48 -51.52 70.31 17.08
N GLU A 49 -51.07 71.40 16.47
CA GLU A 49 -49.91 71.39 15.59
C GLU A 49 -48.60 71.20 16.39
N GLU A 50 -48.48 71.83 17.57
CA GLU A 50 -47.38 71.54 18.51
C GLU A 50 -47.36 70.07 18.95
N MET A 51 -48.53 69.48 19.21
CA MET A 51 -48.64 68.07 19.56
C MET A 51 -48.21 67.16 18.41
N LYS A 52 -48.58 67.47 17.16
CA LYS A 52 -48.12 66.72 15.98
C LYS A 52 -46.61 66.83 15.81
N VAL A 53 -46.05 68.03 15.94
CA VAL A 53 -44.60 68.24 15.87
C VAL A 53 -43.89 67.44 16.96
N GLY A 54 -44.37 67.49 18.20
CA GLY A 54 -43.83 66.71 19.30
C GLY A 54 -43.92 65.19 19.10
N GLN A 55 -45.02 64.70 18.51
CA GLN A 55 -45.18 63.29 18.15
C GLN A 55 -44.20 62.88 17.04
N GLU A 56 -44.02 63.71 16.01
CA GLU A 56 -43.10 63.42 14.91
C GLU A 56 -41.64 63.46 15.38
N GLU A 57 -41.27 64.38 16.27
CA GLU A 57 -39.93 64.38 16.90
C GLU A 57 -39.68 63.11 17.73
N ILE A 58 -40.66 62.64 18.51
CA ILE A 58 -40.53 61.39 19.26
C ILE A 58 -40.34 60.21 18.30
N LYS A 59 -41.08 60.19 17.19
CA LYS A 59 -41.00 59.16 16.17
C LYS A 59 -39.64 59.15 15.48
N VAL A 60 -39.12 60.31 15.09
CA VAL A 60 -37.77 60.47 14.55
C VAL A 60 -36.72 59.96 15.56
N ARG A 61 -36.81 60.35 16.84
CA ARG A 61 -35.89 59.86 17.87
C ARG A 61 -35.97 58.34 18.07
N GLN A 62 -37.17 57.75 17.97
CA GLN A 62 -37.34 56.30 18.04
C GLN A 62 -36.72 55.58 16.83
N GLU A 63 -36.87 56.15 15.63
CA GLU A 63 -36.27 55.64 14.40
C GLU A 63 -34.74 55.75 14.43
N GLU A 64 -34.18 56.86 14.91
CA GLU A 64 -32.73 57.03 15.10
C GLU A 64 -32.17 56.04 16.12
N MET A 65 -32.87 55.83 17.24
CA MET A 65 -32.46 54.81 18.21
C MET A 65 -32.52 53.41 17.60
N LYS A 66 -33.57 53.06 16.85
CA LYS A 66 -33.67 51.78 16.14
C LYS A 66 -32.54 51.59 15.14
N ALA A 67 -32.34 52.55 14.24
CA ALA A 67 -31.26 52.51 13.24
C ALA A 67 -29.88 52.43 13.91
N GLY A 68 -29.67 53.15 15.01
CA GLY A 68 -28.45 53.08 15.81
C GLY A 68 -28.23 51.71 16.45
N THR A 69 -29.29 51.06 16.93
CA THR A 69 -29.21 49.69 17.47
C THR A 69 -28.99 48.64 16.39
N GLU A 70 -29.67 48.75 15.25
CA GLU A 70 -29.50 47.84 14.10
C GLU A 70 -28.08 47.92 13.56
N LYS A 71 -27.55 49.13 13.35
CA LYS A 71 -26.18 49.34 12.88
C LYS A 71 -25.12 48.79 13.85
N LYS A 72 -25.40 48.86 15.17
CA LYS A 72 -24.54 48.22 16.19
C LYS A 72 -24.62 46.69 16.15
N MET A 73 -25.80 46.12 15.87
CA MET A 73 -25.95 44.68 15.69
C MET A 73 -25.26 44.20 14.41
N GLU A 74 -25.47 44.86 13.27
CA GLU A 74 -24.83 44.52 11.99
C GLU A 74 -23.30 44.57 12.10
N SER A 75 -22.75 45.67 12.62
CA SER A 75 -21.29 45.77 12.81
C SER A 75 -20.74 44.79 13.85
N GLY A 76 -21.54 44.39 14.84
CA GLY A 76 -21.20 43.31 15.77
C GLY A 76 -21.21 41.94 15.08
N GLN A 77 -22.15 41.72 14.18
CA GLN A 77 -22.34 40.48 13.43
C GLN A 77 -21.24 40.31 12.37
N GLU A 78 -20.90 41.36 11.62
CA GLU A 78 -19.77 41.38 10.68
C GLU A 78 -18.45 41.05 11.39
N ARG A 79 -18.18 41.64 12.57
CA ARG A 79 -16.98 41.33 13.35
C ARG A 79 -16.94 39.86 13.77
N MET A 80 -18.09 39.30 14.14
CA MET A 80 -18.18 37.90 14.52
C MET A 80 -17.92 36.98 13.32
N GLU A 81 -18.47 37.29 12.14
CA GLU A 81 -18.20 36.56 10.91
C GLU A 81 -16.72 36.66 10.51
N GLN A 82 -16.11 37.83 10.66
CA GLN A 82 -14.69 38.03 10.38
C GLN A 82 -13.81 37.17 11.29
N VAL A 83 -14.09 37.16 12.60
CA VAL A 83 -13.40 36.28 13.56
C VAL A 83 -13.63 34.80 13.26
N GLN A 84 -14.83 34.42 12.83
CA GLN A 84 -15.13 33.04 12.43
C GLN A 84 -14.31 32.61 11.20
N GLU A 85 -14.21 33.46 10.18
CA GLU A 85 -13.40 33.18 8.99
C GLU A 85 -11.90 33.12 9.31
N GLU A 86 -11.38 34.03 10.13
CA GLU A 86 -9.98 33.97 10.59
C GLU A 86 -9.66 32.64 11.29
N ILE A 87 -10.55 32.18 12.18
CA ILE A 87 -10.38 30.88 12.87
C ILE A 87 -10.42 29.72 11.86
N LYS A 88 -11.35 29.75 10.90
CA LYS A 88 -11.45 28.71 9.86
C LYS A 88 -10.19 28.66 9.00
N ASP A 89 -9.66 29.80 8.60
CA ASP A 89 -8.43 29.89 7.81
C ASP A 89 -7.23 29.38 8.60
N LEU A 90 -7.13 29.71 9.90
CA LEU A 90 -6.07 29.21 10.77
C LEU A 90 -6.14 27.68 10.95
N ILE A 91 -7.34 27.12 11.10
CA ILE A 91 -7.57 25.68 11.15
C ILE A 91 -7.18 25.03 9.82
N ARG A 92 -7.57 25.64 8.68
CA ARG A 92 -7.24 25.14 7.35
C ARG A 92 -5.72 25.09 7.16
N ALA A 93 -5.02 26.18 7.44
CA ALA A 93 -3.57 26.29 7.34
C ALA A 93 -2.87 25.23 8.22
N ARG A 94 -3.26 25.12 9.49
CA ARG A 94 -2.64 24.15 10.42
C ARG A 94 -2.93 22.70 10.03
N LYS A 95 -4.10 22.42 9.47
CA LYS A 95 -4.45 21.10 8.94
C LYS A 95 -3.61 20.76 7.70
N GLU A 96 -3.34 21.74 6.84
CA GLU A 96 -2.50 21.59 5.65
C GLU A 96 -1.04 21.35 6.03
N GLU A 97 -0.50 22.12 6.99
CA GLU A 97 0.85 21.90 7.54
C GLU A 97 1.01 20.50 8.10
N MET A 98 0.06 20.05 8.94
CA MET A 98 0.11 18.72 9.53
C MET A 98 0.01 17.62 8.47
N ARG A 99 -0.85 17.78 7.46
CA ARG A 99 -0.90 16.85 6.32
C ARG A 99 0.43 16.82 5.55
N SER A 100 1.02 17.97 5.29
CA SER A 100 2.31 18.05 4.57
C SER A 100 3.43 17.36 5.36
N HIS A 101 3.43 17.49 6.70
CA HIS A 101 4.42 16.84 7.56
C HIS A 101 4.25 15.33 7.54
N VAL A 102 3.02 14.84 7.70
CA VAL A 102 2.71 13.41 7.65
C VAL A 102 3.06 12.83 6.27
N ALA A 103 2.69 13.52 5.18
CA ALA A 103 3.01 13.08 3.82
C ALA A 103 4.52 12.96 3.61
N ARG A 104 5.30 13.96 4.08
CA ARG A 104 6.77 13.93 3.99
C ARG A 104 7.39 12.78 4.79
N GLN A 105 6.85 12.47 5.97
CA GLN A 105 7.31 11.33 6.77
C GLN A 105 7.03 10.00 6.08
N VAL A 106 5.82 9.84 5.53
CA VAL A 106 5.44 8.63 4.81
C VAL A 106 6.29 8.43 3.56
N GLU A 107 6.53 9.50 2.77
CA GLU A 107 7.39 9.39 1.58
C GLU A 107 8.82 9.02 1.95
N GLY A 108 9.41 9.63 3.00
CA GLY A 108 10.75 9.25 3.44
C GLY A 108 10.88 7.80 3.91
N ILE A 109 9.83 7.23 4.52
CA ILE A 109 9.77 5.81 4.86
C ILE A 109 9.72 4.96 3.59
N LYS A 110 8.89 5.35 2.63
CA LYS A 110 8.74 4.66 1.35
C LYS A 110 10.05 4.64 0.57
N ASP A 111 10.72 5.79 0.43
CA ASP A 111 12.03 5.92 -0.23
C ASP A 111 13.08 5.00 0.42
N HIS A 112 13.07 4.89 1.76
CA HIS A 112 13.97 3.99 2.47
C HIS A 112 13.69 2.52 2.15
N PHE A 113 12.41 2.11 2.11
CA PHE A 113 12.02 0.75 1.75
C PHE A 113 12.37 0.43 0.30
N ASP A 114 12.06 1.32 -0.64
CA ASP A 114 12.37 1.14 -2.06
C ASP A 114 13.88 0.97 -2.25
N GLY A 115 14.70 1.81 -1.61
CA GLY A 115 16.16 1.66 -1.65
C GLY A 115 16.68 0.38 -0.97
N CYS A 116 15.99 -0.18 0.02
CA CYS A 116 16.33 -1.50 0.57
C CYS A 116 16.00 -2.62 -0.41
N ILE A 117 14.86 -2.53 -1.08
CA ILE A 117 14.42 -3.52 -2.07
C ILE A 117 15.40 -3.53 -3.24
N GLU A 118 15.77 -2.37 -3.78
CA GLU A 118 16.74 -2.27 -4.88
C GLU A 118 18.08 -2.96 -4.54
N ARG A 119 18.63 -2.72 -3.34
CA ARG A 119 19.86 -3.40 -2.89
C ARG A 119 19.70 -4.92 -2.81
N MET A 120 18.56 -5.39 -2.31
CA MET A 120 18.28 -6.83 -2.24
C MET A 120 18.12 -7.43 -3.64
N GLU A 121 17.49 -6.71 -4.58
CA GLU A 121 17.35 -7.14 -5.96
C GLU A 121 18.70 -7.22 -6.67
N GLU A 122 19.60 -6.24 -6.46
CA GLU A 122 20.98 -6.28 -6.97
C GLU A 122 21.75 -7.48 -6.43
N GLU A 123 21.69 -7.76 -5.12
CA GLU A 123 22.33 -8.93 -4.52
C GLU A 123 21.79 -10.25 -5.10
N VAL A 124 20.46 -10.37 -5.24
CA VAL A 124 19.81 -11.55 -5.81
C VAL A 124 20.18 -11.72 -7.29
N GLN A 125 20.26 -10.63 -8.06
CA GLN A 125 20.71 -10.68 -9.45
C GLN A 125 22.19 -11.08 -9.55
N GLY A 126 23.05 -10.59 -8.64
CA GLY A 126 24.44 -10.98 -8.53
C GLY A 126 24.60 -12.48 -8.31
N VAL A 127 23.93 -13.02 -7.28
CA VAL A 127 23.94 -14.47 -6.98
C VAL A 127 23.37 -15.28 -8.15
N LYS A 128 22.31 -14.80 -8.80
CA LYS A 128 21.74 -15.45 -9.99
C LYS A 128 22.75 -15.47 -11.15
N GLY A 129 23.52 -14.40 -11.33
CA GLY A 129 24.60 -14.31 -12.31
C GLY A 129 25.70 -15.34 -12.03
N GLU A 130 26.17 -15.42 -10.79
CA GLU A 130 27.16 -16.42 -10.37
C GLU A 130 26.65 -17.85 -10.60
N ILE A 131 25.38 -18.13 -10.28
CA ILE A 131 24.78 -19.46 -10.53
C ILE A 131 24.74 -19.78 -12.03
N GLU A 132 24.34 -18.84 -12.90
CA GLU A 132 24.30 -19.07 -14.35
C GLU A 132 25.71 -19.20 -14.96
N GLU A 133 26.70 -18.45 -14.47
CA GLU A 133 28.11 -18.62 -14.87
C GLU A 133 28.62 -20.02 -14.51
N VAL A 134 28.38 -20.45 -13.26
CA VAL A 134 28.79 -21.78 -12.78
C VAL A 134 28.07 -22.89 -13.54
N LYS A 135 26.78 -22.73 -13.80
CA LYS A 135 26.00 -23.67 -14.61
C LYS A 135 26.55 -23.77 -16.03
N THR A 136 26.98 -22.67 -16.62
CA THR A 136 27.65 -22.63 -17.93
C THR A 136 29.00 -23.33 -17.88
N GLU A 137 29.86 -23.05 -16.87
CA GLU A 137 31.15 -23.71 -16.68
C GLU A 137 31.00 -25.24 -16.54
N VAL A 138 30.00 -25.68 -15.77
CA VAL A 138 29.67 -27.10 -15.61
C VAL A 138 29.20 -27.70 -16.94
N GLN A 139 28.32 -27.02 -17.68
CA GLN A 139 27.85 -27.50 -18.98
C GLN A 139 28.97 -27.62 -20.01
N GLU A 140 29.87 -26.63 -20.09
CA GLU A 140 31.02 -26.66 -20.98
C GLU A 140 31.99 -27.80 -20.64
N LYS A 141 32.29 -28.00 -19.36
CA LYS A 141 33.14 -29.13 -18.91
C LYS A 141 32.49 -30.46 -19.22
N MET A 142 31.17 -30.58 -19.04
CA MET A 142 30.44 -31.80 -19.41
C MET A 142 30.48 -32.05 -20.91
N SER A 143 30.29 -31.01 -21.74
CA SER A 143 30.41 -31.12 -23.20
C SER A 143 31.83 -31.47 -23.67
N TYR A 144 32.86 -30.99 -22.96
CA TYR A 144 34.24 -31.38 -23.23
C TYR A 144 34.46 -32.86 -22.92
N LEU A 145 33.98 -33.34 -21.76
CA LEU A 145 34.08 -34.75 -21.39
C LEU A 145 33.32 -35.66 -22.38
N GLU A 146 32.18 -35.24 -22.93
CA GLU A 146 31.50 -36.02 -23.98
C GLU A 146 32.31 -36.16 -25.28
N ARG A 147 33.20 -35.20 -25.56
CA ARG A 147 34.01 -35.15 -26.79
C ARG A 147 35.34 -35.89 -26.67
N ILE A 148 35.74 -36.34 -25.47
CA ILE A 148 36.96 -37.15 -25.29
C ILE A 148 36.76 -38.50 -26.01
N PRO A 149 37.60 -38.83 -27.01
CA PRO A 149 37.57 -40.14 -27.64
C PRO A 149 37.85 -41.21 -26.60
N ASN A 150 37.04 -42.28 -26.58
CA ASN A 150 37.27 -43.47 -25.75
C ASN A 150 38.54 -44.20 -26.21
N ASN A 151 39.71 -43.66 -25.95
CA ASN A 151 40.98 -44.34 -26.20
C ASN A 151 41.69 -44.49 -24.86
N PHE A 152 41.57 -45.67 -24.27
CA PHE A 152 42.37 -46.03 -23.12
C PHE A 152 43.83 -46.16 -23.58
N PRO A 153 44.81 -45.53 -22.91
CA PRO A 153 46.20 -45.82 -23.19
C PRO A 153 46.43 -47.31 -22.90
N ALA A 154 46.94 -48.04 -23.89
CA ALA A 154 47.31 -49.43 -23.74
C ALA A 154 48.40 -49.51 -22.66
N ASN A 155 48.10 -50.15 -21.53
CA ASN A 155 49.09 -50.51 -20.54
C ASN A 155 50.10 -51.48 -21.21
N PRO A 156 51.42 -51.19 -21.21
CA PRO A 156 52.42 -52.06 -21.83
C PRO A 156 52.47 -53.49 -21.26
N GLU A 157 51.91 -53.72 -20.07
CA GLU A 157 51.95 -55.03 -19.39
C GLU A 157 50.94 -56.07 -19.90
N PHE A 158 49.99 -55.72 -20.76
CA PHE A 158 49.00 -56.67 -21.27
C PHE A 158 48.84 -56.55 -22.80
N MET A 159 49.87 -56.96 -23.54
CA MET A 159 49.77 -57.20 -24.97
C MET A 159 49.00 -58.50 -25.26
N TYR A 160 47.67 -58.42 -25.20
CA TYR A 160 46.81 -59.25 -26.04
C TYR A 160 45.79 -58.33 -26.69
N SER A 161 45.75 -58.35 -28.02
CA SER A 161 44.83 -57.60 -28.87
C SER A 161 43.39 -57.76 -28.36
N ARG A 162 42.86 -56.73 -27.70
CA ARG A 162 41.45 -56.69 -27.29
C ARG A 162 40.64 -55.97 -28.36
N PRO A 163 39.44 -56.46 -28.71
CA PRO A 163 38.51 -55.74 -29.56
C PRO A 163 38.16 -54.38 -28.92
N THR A 164 37.97 -53.36 -29.76
CA THR A 164 37.78 -51.92 -29.43
C THR A 164 36.54 -51.63 -28.55
N VAL A 165 35.76 -52.66 -28.24
CA VAL A 165 34.68 -52.65 -27.26
C VAL A 165 34.83 -53.91 -26.42
N LYS A 166 35.11 -53.78 -25.12
CA LYS A 166 35.10 -54.93 -24.21
C LYS A 166 33.64 -55.43 -24.11
N PRO A 167 33.35 -56.71 -24.39
CA PRO A 167 32.08 -57.29 -23.99
C PRO A 167 32.00 -57.25 -22.45
N LEU A 168 30.81 -56.97 -21.92
CA LEU A 168 30.49 -57.02 -20.48
C LEU A 168 30.63 -58.43 -19.86
N THR A 169 31.10 -59.41 -20.62
CA THR A 169 31.23 -60.82 -20.21
C THR A 169 32.57 -61.38 -20.69
N ILE A 170 33.63 -61.12 -19.93
CA ILE A 170 34.80 -62.00 -19.88
C ILE A 170 35.06 -62.21 -18.39
N ASP A 171 34.55 -63.34 -17.91
CA ASP A 171 34.73 -63.93 -16.59
C ASP A 171 34.51 -62.94 -15.44
N GLY A 172 33.30 -62.95 -14.89
CA GLY A 172 32.67 -61.97 -13.98
C GLY A 172 33.41 -61.51 -12.71
N GLN A 173 34.71 -61.78 -12.57
CA GLN A 173 35.60 -61.23 -11.55
C GLN A 173 36.50 -60.08 -12.07
N THR A 174 36.68 -59.94 -13.38
CA THR A 174 37.71 -59.04 -13.95
C THR A 174 37.23 -57.60 -14.21
N SER A 175 35.94 -57.38 -14.54
CA SER A 175 35.43 -56.02 -14.80
C SER A 175 35.34 -55.18 -13.53
N ARG A 176 34.77 -55.74 -12.46
CA ARG A 176 34.51 -55.02 -11.20
C ARG A 176 35.80 -54.54 -10.53
N THR A 177 36.85 -55.34 -10.58
CA THR A 177 38.16 -55.04 -9.97
C THR A 177 38.92 -53.98 -10.78
N ILE A 178 38.89 -54.06 -12.11
CA ILE A 178 39.52 -53.06 -13.01
C ILE A 178 38.79 -51.72 -12.94
N PHE A 179 37.45 -51.71 -12.91
CA PHE A 179 36.68 -50.48 -12.71
C PHE A 179 36.98 -49.88 -11.33
N LYS A 180 37.05 -50.71 -10.28
CA LYS A 180 37.37 -50.25 -8.93
C LYS A 180 38.76 -49.57 -8.84
N THR A 181 39.80 -50.15 -9.44
CA THR A 181 41.15 -49.53 -9.47
C THR A 181 41.23 -48.27 -10.31
N GLN A 182 40.43 -48.15 -11.38
CA GLN A 182 40.44 -46.97 -12.25
C GLN A 182 39.71 -45.77 -11.63
N PHE A 183 38.65 -46.02 -10.86
CA PHE A 183 37.91 -45.00 -10.13
C PHE A 183 38.58 -44.59 -8.80
N ASP A 184 39.45 -45.44 -8.22
CA ASP A 184 40.29 -45.06 -7.08
C ASP A 184 41.25 -43.89 -7.44
N VAL A 185 41.60 -43.70 -8.73
CA VAL A 185 42.38 -42.54 -9.23
C VAL A 185 41.59 -41.23 -9.17
N VAL A 186 40.26 -41.30 -9.25
CA VAL A 186 39.35 -40.14 -9.25
C VAL A 186 38.98 -39.69 -7.83
N ARG A 187 39.27 -40.54 -6.83
CA ARG A 187 38.92 -40.30 -5.43
C ARG A 187 39.63 -39.05 -4.89
N LEU A 188 38.83 -38.08 -4.46
CA LEU A 188 39.29 -36.94 -3.66
C LEU A 188 39.52 -37.39 -2.21
N SER A 189 40.10 -36.53 -1.38
CA SER A 189 40.21 -36.76 0.08
C SER A 189 38.89 -37.32 0.64
N SER A 190 38.97 -38.33 1.51
CA SER A 190 37.89 -39.24 1.92
C SER A 190 36.59 -38.61 2.44
N GLU A 191 36.55 -37.29 2.62
CA GLU A 191 35.42 -36.53 3.16
C GLU A 191 34.59 -35.79 2.09
N ALA A 192 35.11 -35.62 0.87
CA ALA A 192 34.51 -34.72 -0.14
C ALA A 192 33.90 -35.43 -1.36
N CYS A 193 34.29 -36.67 -1.64
CA CYS A 193 33.84 -37.42 -2.81
C CYS A 193 33.66 -38.89 -2.46
N LEU A 194 32.47 -39.43 -2.72
CA LEU A 194 32.19 -40.85 -2.60
C LEU A 194 32.00 -41.41 -4.01
N VAL A 195 32.65 -42.53 -4.27
CA VAL A 195 32.65 -43.20 -5.57
C VAL A 195 32.24 -44.64 -5.35
N TYR A 196 31.22 -45.07 -6.07
CA TYR A 196 30.74 -46.45 -6.04
C TYR A 196 30.46 -46.92 -7.46
N LEU A 197 31.34 -47.79 -7.97
CA LEU A 197 31.29 -48.27 -9.35
C LEU A 197 31.22 -47.09 -10.33
N ASP A 198 30.10 -46.92 -11.02
CA ASP A 198 29.89 -45.90 -12.05
C ASP A 198 29.28 -44.59 -11.48
N ASP A 199 28.87 -44.58 -10.20
CA ASP A 199 28.19 -43.45 -9.57
C ASP A 199 29.14 -42.65 -8.65
N ILE A 200 29.29 -41.37 -8.96
CA ILE A 200 30.10 -40.41 -8.20
C ILE A 200 29.18 -39.39 -7.52
N ILE A 201 29.39 -39.16 -6.23
CA ILE A 201 28.75 -38.07 -5.49
C ILE A 201 29.82 -37.17 -4.87
N ILE A 202 29.64 -35.86 -5.03
CA ILE A 202 30.48 -34.84 -4.40
C ILE A 202 29.66 -34.15 -3.33
N VAL A 203 30.28 -33.95 -2.18
CA VAL A 203 29.71 -33.20 -1.06
C VAL A 203 30.57 -31.98 -0.74
N GLY A 204 29.94 -30.96 -0.19
CA GLY A 204 30.61 -29.75 0.31
C GLY A 204 29.71 -29.10 1.35
N ARG A 205 30.29 -28.50 2.40
CA ARG A 205 29.52 -27.81 3.44
C ARG A 205 29.05 -26.43 3.00
N THR A 206 29.79 -25.80 2.08
CA THR A 206 29.45 -24.53 1.46
C THR A 206 29.43 -24.65 -0.06
N PHE A 207 28.77 -23.69 -0.73
CA PHE A 207 28.71 -23.62 -2.19
C PHE A 207 30.11 -23.54 -2.83
N GLU A 208 30.96 -22.69 -2.28
CA GLU A 208 32.35 -22.50 -2.76
C GLU A 208 33.20 -23.78 -2.58
N GLU A 209 33.06 -24.47 -1.44
CA GLU A 209 33.74 -25.75 -1.19
C GLU A 209 33.27 -26.82 -2.18
N HIS A 210 31.95 -26.93 -2.39
CA HIS A 210 31.36 -27.87 -3.35
C HIS A 210 31.87 -27.62 -4.77
N LEU A 211 31.95 -26.35 -5.17
CA LEU A 211 32.41 -25.95 -6.49
C LEU A 211 33.89 -26.23 -6.70
N ASN A 212 34.73 -25.94 -5.70
CA ASN A 212 36.15 -26.30 -5.74
C ASN A 212 36.34 -27.83 -5.82
N ASN A 213 35.54 -28.60 -5.09
CA ASN A 213 35.55 -30.07 -5.17
C ASN A 213 35.14 -30.57 -6.56
N LEU A 214 34.12 -29.96 -7.16
CA LEU A 214 33.67 -30.27 -8.52
C LEU A 214 34.74 -29.95 -9.58
N ARG A 215 35.41 -28.80 -9.46
CA ARG A 215 36.54 -28.43 -10.34
C ARG A 215 37.67 -29.45 -10.26
N LYS A 216 38.04 -29.88 -9.05
CA LYS A 216 39.06 -30.92 -8.83
C LYS A 216 38.63 -32.29 -9.36
N LEU A 217 37.34 -32.62 -9.31
CA LEU A 217 36.82 -33.86 -9.90
C LEU A 217 36.97 -33.83 -11.42
N PHE A 218 36.50 -32.77 -12.09
CA PHE A 218 36.59 -32.66 -13.54
C PHE A 218 38.04 -32.72 -14.05
N GLN A 219 38.97 -32.07 -13.34
CA GLN A 219 40.40 -32.17 -13.67
C GLN A 219 40.93 -33.61 -13.56
N ARG A 220 40.48 -34.38 -12.58
CA ARG A 220 40.88 -35.80 -12.44
C ARG A 220 40.24 -36.68 -13.49
N LEU A 221 38.97 -36.50 -13.79
CA LEU A 221 38.27 -37.23 -14.85
C LEU A 221 38.93 -37.00 -16.20
N GLN A 222 39.32 -35.75 -16.49
CA GLN A 222 40.08 -35.39 -17.68
C GLN A 222 41.44 -36.09 -17.73
N LYS A 223 42.20 -36.11 -16.62
CA LYS A 223 43.49 -36.82 -16.55
C LYS A 223 43.37 -38.33 -16.70
N ALA A 224 42.27 -38.90 -16.20
CA ALA A 224 41.98 -40.33 -16.28
C ALA A 224 41.31 -40.74 -17.61
N ASN A 225 41.03 -39.78 -18.50
CA ASN A 225 40.35 -39.99 -19.78
C ASN A 225 38.98 -40.67 -19.62
N LEU A 226 38.21 -40.25 -18.59
CA LEU A 226 36.88 -40.77 -18.26
C LEU A 226 35.78 -39.77 -18.61
N ASN A 227 34.70 -40.28 -19.19
CA ASN A 227 33.57 -39.47 -19.65
C ASN A 227 32.37 -39.61 -18.71
N LEU A 228 31.70 -38.49 -18.45
CA LEU A 228 30.44 -38.46 -17.72
C LEU A 228 29.27 -38.35 -18.70
N ASN A 229 28.11 -38.92 -18.33
CA ASN A 229 26.88 -38.78 -19.10
C ASN A 229 26.06 -37.58 -18.57
N PRO A 230 25.96 -36.46 -19.29
CA PRO A 230 25.29 -35.26 -18.79
C PRO A 230 23.80 -35.45 -18.51
N LYS A 231 23.14 -36.39 -19.22
CA LYS A 231 21.72 -36.68 -18.99
C LYS A 231 21.46 -37.31 -17.62
N LYS A 232 22.48 -37.96 -17.03
CA LYS A 232 22.40 -38.63 -15.72
C LYS A 232 23.00 -37.79 -14.60
N CYS A 233 23.78 -36.76 -14.91
CA CYS A 233 24.39 -35.89 -13.90
C CYS A 233 23.38 -34.89 -13.34
N ARG A 234 23.34 -34.79 -12.01
CA ARG A 234 22.54 -33.81 -11.26
C ARG A 234 23.49 -32.99 -10.40
N PHE A 235 23.51 -31.67 -10.59
CA PHE A 235 24.40 -30.76 -9.88
C PHE A 235 23.60 -29.86 -8.92
N PHE A 236 24.26 -29.39 -7.86
CA PHE A 236 23.74 -28.44 -6.88
C PHE A 236 22.35 -28.81 -6.31
N GLN A 237 22.12 -30.10 -6.06
CA GLN A 237 20.89 -30.57 -5.45
C GLN A 237 21.04 -30.63 -3.93
N LYS A 238 20.01 -30.20 -3.20
CA LYS A 238 19.94 -30.37 -1.74
C LYS A 238 19.71 -31.83 -1.35
N GLU A 239 19.06 -32.60 -2.23
CA GLU A 239 18.81 -34.03 -2.04
C GLU A 239 19.13 -34.78 -3.33
N VAL A 240 19.79 -35.93 -3.23
CA VAL A 240 20.14 -36.75 -4.40
C VAL A 240 19.92 -38.23 -4.13
N ALA A 241 19.36 -38.92 -5.12
CA ALA A 241 19.25 -40.37 -5.10
C ALA A 241 20.60 -41.01 -5.44
N TYR A 242 21.13 -41.84 -4.54
CA TYR A 242 22.40 -42.53 -4.68
C TYR A 242 22.28 -43.95 -4.12
N LEU A 243 22.54 -44.97 -4.95
CA LEU A 243 22.51 -46.39 -4.57
C LEU A 243 21.21 -46.87 -3.88
N GLY A 244 20.06 -46.33 -4.29
CA GLY A 244 18.76 -46.69 -3.70
C GLY A 244 18.49 -46.05 -2.34
N HIS A 245 19.24 -44.99 -2.01
CA HIS A 245 19.03 -44.11 -0.88
C HIS A 245 18.89 -42.66 -1.35
N VAL A 246 18.22 -41.83 -0.55
CA VAL A 246 18.19 -40.38 -0.73
C VAL A 246 19.14 -39.77 0.28
N ILE A 247 20.15 -39.05 -0.20
CA ILE A 247 21.12 -38.35 0.62
C ILE A 247 20.68 -36.88 0.69
N SER A 248 20.40 -36.39 1.90
CA SER A 248 20.06 -35.00 2.17
C SER A 248 20.86 -34.46 3.36
N GLU A 249 20.68 -33.18 3.69
CA GLU A 249 21.29 -32.53 4.85
C GLU A 249 20.93 -33.23 6.18
N GLU A 250 19.73 -33.79 6.28
CA GLU A 250 19.23 -34.51 7.45
C GLU A 250 19.86 -35.92 7.59
N GLY A 251 20.61 -36.37 6.59
CA GLY A 251 21.31 -37.65 6.57
C GLY A 251 20.87 -38.55 5.41
N VAL A 252 21.13 -39.85 5.56
CA VAL A 252 20.80 -40.85 4.54
C VAL A 252 19.44 -41.45 4.85
N LYS A 253 18.49 -41.31 3.93
CA LYS A 253 17.15 -41.93 4.00
C LYS A 253 17.02 -43.00 2.94
N THR A 254 16.12 -43.95 3.16
CA THR A 254 15.74 -44.94 2.14
C THR A 254 14.86 -44.31 1.07
N ASP A 255 15.10 -44.68 -0.18
CA ASP A 255 14.30 -44.21 -1.30
C ASP A 255 12.82 -44.65 -1.14
N PRO A 256 11.86 -43.70 -1.08
CA PRO A 256 10.45 -44.02 -0.86
C PRO A 256 9.88 -44.92 -1.96
N GLU A 257 10.40 -44.88 -3.19
CA GLU A 257 9.95 -45.76 -4.27
C GLU A 257 10.34 -47.22 -3.99
N LYS A 258 11.53 -47.43 -3.42
CA LYS A 258 12.02 -48.77 -3.06
C LYS A 258 11.31 -49.33 -1.83
N ILE A 259 10.99 -48.47 -0.85
CA ILE A 259 10.17 -48.85 0.31
C ILE A 259 8.78 -49.27 -0.16
N LYS A 260 8.14 -48.47 -1.04
CA LYS A 260 6.83 -48.79 -1.59
C LYS A 260 6.83 -50.13 -2.32
N ALA A 261 7.87 -50.42 -3.10
CA ALA A 261 8.01 -51.72 -3.76
C ALA A 261 8.09 -52.90 -2.79
N ILE A 262 8.63 -52.72 -1.58
CA ILE A 262 8.68 -53.74 -0.52
C ILE A 262 7.30 -53.90 0.15
N VAL A 263 6.62 -52.78 0.43
CA VAL A 263 5.28 -52.79 1.06
C VAL A 263 4.24 -53.43 0.15
N ASP A 264 4.28 -53.07 -1.13
CA ASP A 264 3.36 -53.58 -2.16
C ASP A 264 3.82 -54.93 -2.74
N TRP A 265 4.87 -55.55 -2.18
CA TRP A 265 5.44 -56.78 -2.72
C TRP A 265 4.43 -57.93 -2.65
N PRO A 266 4.05 -58.54 -3.79
CA PRO A 266 3.03 -59.58 -3.81
C PRO A 266 3.51 -60.83 -3.07
N ARG A 267 2.59 -61.48 -2.34
CA ARG A 267 2.87 -62.77 -1.71
C ARG A 267 3.13 -63.81 -2.80
N SER A 268 4.39 -64.21 -2.95
CA SER A 268 4.80 -65.26 -3.89
C SER A 268 5.08 -66.57 -3.14
N ASP A 269 4.64 -67.68 -3.73
CA ASP A 269 4.90 -69.04 -3.25
C ASP A 269 6.19 -69.63 -3.83
N LYS A 270 6.96 -68.85 -4.60
CA LYS A 270 8.20 -69.31 -5.24
C LYS A 270 9.41 -69.01 -4.36
N LEU A 271 10.26 -70.02 -4.17
CA LEU A 271 11.51 -69.92 -3.40
C LEU A 271 12.46 -68.83 -3.92
N HIS A 272 12.49 -68.60 -5.24
CA HIS A 272 13.29 -67.55 -5.87
C HIS A 272 12.86 -66.13 -5.44
N ASP A 273 11.55 -65.89 -5.41
CA ASP A 273 10.98 -64.58 -5.10
C ASP A 273 11.14 -64.28 -3.60
N LEU A 274 10.99 -65.31 -2.76
CA LEU A 274 11.26 -65.21 -1.32
C LEU A 274 12.73 -64.87 -1.03
N ARG A 275 13.68 -65.51 -1.73
CA ARG A 275 15.11 -65.19 -1.61
C ARG A 275 15.41 -63.76 -2.05
N SER A 276 14.80 -63.31 -3.15
CA SER A 276 14.98 -61.95 -3.67
C SER A 276 14.44 -60.90 -2.68
N PHE A 277 13.27 -61.17 -2.08
CA PHE A 277 12.69 -60.34 -1.02
C PHE A 277 13.60 -60.26 0.22
N LEU A 278 14.11 -61.40 0.69
CA LEU A 278 15.01 -61.44 1.85
C LEU A 278 16.32 -60.67 1.64
N VAL A 279 16.91 -60.74 0.43
CA VAL A 279 18.10 -59.95 0.08
C VAL A 279 17.79 -58.45 0.12
N LEU A 280 16.63 -58.05 -0.40
CA LEU A 280 16.19 -56.65 -0.39
C LEU A 280 15.94 -56.14 1.04
N CYS A 281 15.25 -56.90 1.89
CA CYS A 281 15.07 -56.58 3.31
C CYS A 281 16.41 -56.48 4.05
N THR A 282 17.36 -57.37 3.75
CA THR A 282 18.69 -57.35 4.35
C THR A 282 19.47 -56.09 3.95
N TYR A 283 19.33 -55.63 2.71
CA TYR A 283 19.96 -54.38 2.23
C TYR A 283 19.46 -53.15 3.01
N TYR A 284 18.16 -53.10 3.34
CA TYR A 284 17.55 -52.00 4.08
C TYR A 284 17.51 -52.18 5.60
N ARG A 285 18.08 -53.27 6.14
CA ARG A 285 18.08 -53.61 7.58
C ARG A 285 18.59 -52.49 8.48
N ARG A 286 19.47 -51.61 8.01
CA ARG A 286 20.00 -50.50 8.83
C ARG A 286 18.94 -49.42 9.16
N PHE A 287 17.82 -49.43 8.44
CA PHE A 287 16.74 -48.43 8.54
C PHE A 287 15.43 -49.00 9.12
N VAL A 288 15.44 -50.28 9.54
CA VAL A 288 14.33 -51.03 10.17
C VAL A 288 14.75 -51.44 11.56
#